data_AF-A0A7S2P9L1-F1
#
_entry.id   AF-A0A7S2P9L1-F1
#
_cell.length_a   1.000
_cell.length_b   1.000
_cell.length_c   1.000
_cell.angle_alpha   90.00
_cell.angle_beta   90.00
_cell.angle_gamma   90.00
#
_symmetry.space_group_name_H-M   'P 1'
#
loop_
_entity.id
_entity.type
_entity.pdbx_description
1 polymer ?
#
loop_
_entity_poly.entity_id
_entity_poly.type
_entity_poly.pdbx_seq_one_letter_code
_entity_poly.pdbx_strand_id
1 'polypeptide(L)'
;LKHLVKDTVWVIHHEAPDRKGQDEPARAEKAGSYSDPITRFLLALYTEMDYDDAQRELQSCEQVCKGDYFLAGHWAEFQENARLLVFESYCRIHQCINIEMLASKLNMQPEEAELWIVKLIQNAKLDARIDSEKCRVVMTKAPPNVYQQVIEKTKNLAFRSTMLVSNLEKGEKKDGN
;
A
#
# COMPACT_ATOMS: atom_id res chain seq x y z
N LEU A 1 7.42 -3.92 0.61
CA LEU A 1 6.95 -2.69 1.27
C LEU A 1 6.21 -2.91 2.58
N LYS A 2 5.17 -3.77 2.68
CA LYS A 2 4.48 -4.03 3.96
C LYS A 2 5.42 -4.53 5.07
N HIS A 3 6.33 -5.45 4.76
CA HIS A 3 7.37 -5.89 5.69
C HIS A 3 8.39 -4.79 5.98
N LEU A 4 8.80 -4.02 4.98
CA LEU A 4 9.75 -2.92 5.15
C LEU A 4 9.20 -1.81 6.07
N VAL A 5 7.94 -1.41 5.89
CA VAL A 5 7.28 -0.40 6.74
C VAL A 5 7.02 -0.99 8.12
N LYS A 6 6.57 -2.25 8.22
CA LYS A 6 6.33 -2.92 9.50
C LYS A 6 7.64 -3.11 10.27
N ASP A 7 8.74 -3.48 9.63
CA ASP A 7 10.04 -3.68 10.26
C ASP A 7 10.66 -2.33 10.66
N THR A 8 10.55 -1.29 9.83
CA THR A 8 10.99 0.07 10.18
C THR A 8 10.12 0.67 11.31
N VAL A 9 8.81 0.43 11.32
CA VAL A 9 7.88 0.90 12.37
C VAL A 9 8.02 0.09 13.67
N TRP A 10 8.26 -1.22 13.58
CA TRP A 10 8.49 -2.10 14.72
C TRP A 10 9.78 -1.71 15.46
N VAL A 11 10.81 -1.31 14.71
CA VAL A 11 12.06 -0.73 15.24
C VAL A 11 11.82 0.59 16.00
N ILE A 12 10.79 1.37 15.64
CA ILE A 12 10.52 2.68 16.29
C ILE A 12 9.71 2.53 17.59
N HIS A 13 8.85 1.50 17.73
CA HIS A 13 7.86 1.45 18.82
C HIS A 13 7.89 0.22 19.74
N HIS A 14 8.61 -0.87 19.43
CA HIS A 14 8.46 -2.09 20.22
C HIS A 14 9.77 -2.73 20.68
N GLU A 15 10.47 -2.07 21.60
CA GLU A 15 11.39 -2.78 22.51
C GLU A 15 11.09 -2.44 23.97
N ALA A 16 10.12 -3.16 24.54
CA ALA A 16 10.11 -3.45 25.98
C ALA A 16 9.29 -4.73 26.27
N PRO A 17 9.90 -5.92 26.25
CA PRO A 17 9.56 -6.95 27.21
C PRO A 17 10.52 -6.84 28.40
N ASP A 18 9.92 -6.62 29.57
CA ASP A 18 10.50 -6.72 30.90
C ASP A 18 11.63 -7.77 31.01
N ARG A 19 12.87 -7.30 31.20
CA ARG A 19 13.94 -8.09 31.82
C ARG A 19 14.52 -7.31 32.98
N LYS A 20 13.98 -7.55 34.17
CA LYS A 20 14.73 -7.43 35.41
C LYS A 20 15.96 -8.35 35.33
N GLY A 21 17.14 -7.75 35.24
CA GLY A 21 18.44 -8.40 35.36
C GLY A 21 19.52 -7.33 35.31
N GLN A 22 20.32 -7.27 36.37
CA GLN A 22 21.29 -6.20 36.65
C GLN A 22 22.51 -6.22 35.71
N ASP A 23 23.12 -5.04 35.57
CA ASP A 23 24.51 -4.74 35.19
C ASP A 23 24.92 -4.85 33.70
N GLU A 24 24.81 -3.73 32.98
CA GLU A 24 25.85 -3.24 32.04
C GLU A 24 25.54 -1.80 31.55
N PRO A 25 26.45 -0.82 31.70
CA PRO A 25 26.27 0.51 31.13
C PRO A 25 26.94 0.56 29.76
N ALA A 26 26.25 0.05 28.73
CA ALA A 26 26.75 0.12 27.37
C ALA A 26 25.69 0.71 26.46
N ARG A 27 25.80 2.04 26.29
CA ARG A 27 25.41 2.74 25.06
C ARG A 27 23.93 2.57 24.70
N ALA A 28 23.08 3.28 25.43
CA ALA A 28 21.73 3.62 24.96
C ALA A 28 21.87 4.48 23.68
N GLU A 29 22.07 3.80 22.55
CA GLU A 29 22.02 4.41 21.23
C GLU A 29 20.60 4.91 20.99
N LYS A 30 20.52 6.12 20.46
CA LYS A 30 19.34 6.97 20.33
C LYS A 30 18.31 6.40 19.32
N ALA A 31 17.76 5.23 19.58
CA ALA A 31 16.86 4.51 18.67
C ALA A 31 15.40 4.51 19.16
N GLY A 32 14.94 5.57 19.82
CA GLY A 32 13.57 5.66 20.32
C GLY A 32 12.97 7.07 20.38
N SER A 33 13.49 8.05 19.62
CA SER A 33 13.02 9.44 19.75
C SER A 33 13.01 10.21 18.44
N TYR A 34 12.63 9.58 17.33
CA TYR A 34 12.30 10.32 16.12
C TYR A 34 10.81 10.15 15.83
N SER A 35 10.10 11.26 15.95
CA SER A 35 8.66 11.34 15.76
C SER A 35 8.37 12.64 15.05
N ASP A 36 8.28 12.57 13.73
CA ASP A 36 7.84 13.66 12.88
C ASP A 36 6.42 13.38 12.32
N PRO A 37 5.70 14.41 11.82
CA PRO A 37 4.35 14.24 11.28
C PRO A 37 4.24 13.23 10.14
N ILE A 38 5.31 13.04 9.33
CA ILE A 38 5.30 12.07 8.23
C ILE A 38 5.36 10.65 8.78
N THR A 39 6.21 10.41 9.78
CA THR A 39 6.27 9.11 10.47
C THR A 39 4.95 8.80 11.18
N ARG A 40 4.32 9.78 11.83
CA ARG A 40 3.00 9.61 12.48
C ARG A 40 1.88 9.34 11.47
N PHE A 41 1.87 10.03 10.34
CA PHE A 41 0.94 9.74 9.25
C PHE A 41 1.02 8.28 8.79
N LEU A 42 2.25 7.76 8.59
CA LEU A 42 2.45 6.37 8.17
C LEU A 42 2.05 5.36 9.27
N LEU A 43 2.31 5.70 10.54
CA LEU A 43 1.88 4.90 11.68
C LEU A 43 0.35 4.80 11.75
N ALA A 44 -0.34 5.93 11.68
CA ALA A 44 -1.80 5.99 11.67
C ALA A 44 -2.39 5.18 10.50
N LEU A 45 -1.81 5.28 9.31
CA LEU A 45 -2.31 4.61 8.12
C LEU A 45 -2.13 3.08 8.14
N TYR A 46 -0.95 2.61 8.55
CA TYR A 46 -0.56 1.19 8.39
C TYR A 46 -0.67 0.36 9.66
N THR A 47 -0.65 1.00 10.83
CA THR A 47 -0.70 0.31 12.13
C THR A 47 -2.07 0.46 12.77
N GLU A 48 -2.52 1.69 12.97
CA GLU A 48 -3.75 2.00 13.72
C GLU A 48 -5.01 2.01 12.85
N MET A 49 -4.84 2.18 11.53
CA MET A 49 -5.93 2.32 10.56
C MET A 49 -6.87 3.49 10.89
N ASP A 50 -6.36 4.52 11.58
CA ASP A 50 -7.09 5.73 11.90
C ASP A 50 -6.94 6.75 10.78
N TYR A 51 -7.96 6.85 9.94
CA TYR A 51 -7.99 7.77 8.80
C TYR A 51 -8.30 9.21 9.21
N ASP A 52 -8.92 9.44 10.37
CA ASP A 52 -9.13 10.78 10.92
C ASP A 52 -7.80 11.34 11.41
N ASP A 53 -7.03 10.54 12.13
CA ASP A 53 -5.72 10.95 12.61
C ASP A 53 -4.70 11.11 11.48
N ALA A 54 -4.70 10.18 10.52
CA ALA A 54 -3.87 10.30 9.32
C ALA A 54 -4.15 11.61 8.55
N GLN A 55 -5.40 12.05 8.48
CA GLN A 55 -5.73 13.32 7.84
C GLN A 55 -5.19 14.53 8.61
N ARG A 56 -5.27 14.52 9.95
CA ARG A 56 -4.72 15.59 10.80
C ARG A 56 -3.19 15.67 10.68
N GLU A 57 -2.53 14.52 10.69
CA GLU A 57 -1.07 14.47 10.53
C GLU A 57 -0.65 14.89 9.12
N LEU A 58 -1.45 14.58 8.07
CA LEU A 58 -1.18 15.05 6.70
C LEU A 58 -1.24 16.59 6.61
N GLN A 59 -2.14 17.25 7.31
CA GLN A 59 -2.17 18.72 7.39
C GLN A 59 -0.94 19.27 8.12
N SER A 60 -0.48 18.58 9.16
CA SER A 60 0.75 18.95 9.88
C SER A 60 2.00 18.75 9.02
N CYS A 61 2.01 17.74 8.14
CA CYS A 61 3.07 17.52 7.16
C CYS A 61 3.22 18.70 6.18
N GLU A 62 2.15 19.45 5.89
CA GLU A 62 2.21 20.59 4.98
C GLU A 62 3.20 21.65 5.46
N GLN A 63 3.14 21.98 6.75
CA GLN A 63 4.01 22.99 7.35
C GLN A 63 5.47 22.52 7.41
N VAL A 64 5.68 21.23 7.73
CA VAL A 64 7.01 20.63 7.79
C VAL A 64 7.65 20.56 6.41
N CYS A 65 6.91 20.08 5.40
CA CYS A 65 7.42 19.93 4.05
C CYS A 65 7.65 21.29 3.38
N LYS A 66 6.76 22.28 3.57
CA LYS A 66 6.95 23.63 3.02
C LYS A 66 8.02 24.44 3.75
N GLY A 67 8.28 24.12 5.02
CA GLY A 67 9.33 24.75 5.83
C GLY A 67 10.74 24.21 5.54
N ASP A 68 10.85 23.08 4.85
CA ASP A 68 12.12 22.44 4.53
C ASP A 68 12.65 22.81 3.14
N TYR A 69 13.94 23.08 3.04
CA TYR A 69 14.60 23.53 1.81
C TYR A 69 14.54 22.51 0.66
N PHE A 70 14.55 21.22 0.96
CA PHE A 70 14.53 20.14 -0.04
C PHE A 70 13.11 19.69 -0.37
N LEU A 71 12.20 19.70 0.60
CA LEU A 71 10.85 19.16 0.45
C LEU A 71 9.82 20.18 -0.07
N ALA A 72 10.09 21.49 0.06
CA ALA A 72 9.13 22.53 -0.32
C ALA A 72 8.66 22.44 -1.77
N GLY A 73 9.56 22.08 -2.70
CA GLY A 73 9.24 21.90 -4.12
C GLY A 73 8.43 20.65 -4.44
N HIS A 74 8.43 19.65 -3.57
CA HIS A 74 7.80 18.34 -3.78
C HIS A 74 6.50 18.16 -2.99
N TRP A 75 6.07 19.16 -2.22
CA TRP A 75 4.86 19.07 -1.40
C TRP A 75 3.62 18.65 -2.20
N ALA A 76 3.39 19.23 -3.38
CA ALA A 76 2.21 18.92 -4.18
C ALA A 76 2.17 17.44 -4.62
N GLU A 77 3.32 16.89 -5.01
CA GLU A 77 3.45 15.48 -5.38
C GLU A 77 3.32 14.56 -4.15
N PHE A 78 3.88 14.96 -3.02
CA PHE A 78 3.73 14.23 -1.76
C PHE A 78 2.26 14.17 -1.30
N GLN A 79 1.56 15.31 -1.33
CA GLN A 79 0.15 15.40 -0.93
C GLN A 79 -0.75 14.53 -1.81
N GLU A 80 -0.53 14.53 -3.13
CA GLU A 80 -1.26 13.69 -4.05
C GLU A 80 -0.99 12.20 -3.79
N ASN A 81 0.27 11.82 -3.62
CA ASN A 81 0.65 10.44 -3.29
C ASN A 81 0.09 9.98 -1.93
N ALA A 82 0.04 10.85 -0.94
CA ALA A 82 -0.57 10.56 0.36
C ALA A 82 -2.08 10.30 0.23
N ARG A 83 -2.79 11.10 -0.58
CA ARG A 83 -4.21 10.87 -0.90
C ARG A 83 -4.42 9.53 -1.60
N LEU A 84 -3.56 9.17 -2.54
CA LEU A 84 -3.59 7.85 -3.21
C LEU A 84 -3.43 6.70 -2.20
N LEU A 85 -2.48 6.82 -1.28
CA LEU A 85 -2.23 5.83 -0.22
C LEU A 85 -3.44 5.67 0.71
N VAL A 86 -4.03 6.78 1.14
CA VAL A 86 -5.25 6.79 1.96
C VAL A 86 -6.39 6.10 1.23
N PHE A 87 -6.63 6.48 -0.02
CA PHE A 87 -7.67 5.88 -0.85
C PHE A 87 -7.44 4.37 -1.08
N GLU A 88 -6.23 3.96 -1.44
CA GLU A 88 -5.88 2.55 -1.67
C GLU A 88 -6.07 1.71 -0.40
N SER A 89 -5.58 2.21 0.74
CA SER A 89 -5.76 1.55 2.03
C SER A 89 -7.24 1.41 2.38
N TYR A 90 -8.02 2.47 2.20
CA TYR A 90 -9.44 2.48 2.52
C TYR A 90 -10.25 1.53 1.61
N CYS A 91 -9.98 1.55 0.30
CA CYS A 91 -10.61 0.69 -0.70
C CYS A 91 -10.19 -0.78 -0.56
N ARG A 92 -9.05 -1.05 0.06
CA ARG A 92 -8.63 -2.42 0.37
C ARG A 92 -9.49 -3.08 1.44
N ILE A 93 -10.11 -2.32 2.34
CA ILE A 93 -10.91 -2.86 3.44
C ILE A 93 -12.40 -2.77 3.13
N HIS A 94 -12.83 -1.67 2.53
CA HIS A 94 -14.25 -1.41 2.28
C HIS A 94 -14.66 -1.83 0.86
N GLN A 95 -15.81 -2.50 0.75
CA GLN A 95 -16.40 -2.85 -0.56
C GLN A 95 -17.35 -1.77 -1.08
N CYS A 96 -18.11 -1.11 -0.19
CA CYS A 96 -19.04 -0.05 -0.54
C CYS A 96 -18.65 1.21 0.23
N ILE A 97 -18.34 2.29 -0.49
CA ILE A 97 -17.77 3.51 0.09
C ILE A 97 -18.64 4.69 -0.33
N ASN A 98 -19.05 5.54 0.63
CA ASN A 98 -19.71 6.80 0.32
C ASN A 98 -18.67 7.83 -0.13
N ILE A 99 -18.92 8.49 -1.27
CA ILE A 99 -18.03 9.51 -1.84
C ILE A 99 -17.91 10.71 -0.89
N GLU A 100 -18.99 11.12 -0.22
CA GLU A 100 -18.97 12.27 0.71
C GLU A 100 -18.03 12.02 1.91
N MET A 101 -18.10 10.81 2.48
CA MET A 101 -17.22 10.42 3.59
C MET A 101 -15.76 10.38 3.13
N LEU A 102 -15.53 9.87 1.94
CA LEU A 102 -14.19 9.77 1.38
C LEU A 102 -13.60 11.15 1.04
N ALA A 103 -14.41 12.06 0.51
CA ALA A 103 -14.04 13.45 0.25
C ALA A 103 -13.60 14.16 1.53
N SER A 104 -14.33 13.94 2.63
CA SER A 104 -13.97 14.44 3.96
C SER A 104 -12.60 13.91 4.38
N LYS A 105 -12.31 12.61 4.23
CA LYS A 105 -11.01 12.01 4.57
C LYS A 105 -9.85 12.47 3.69
N LEU A 106 -10.12 12.75 2.41
CA LEU A 106 -9.10 13.18 1.44
C LEU A 106 -8.87 14.70 1.44
N ASN A 107 -9.59 15.45 2.27
CA ASN A 107 -9.56 16.90 2.36
C ASN A 107 -9.82 17.57 0.99
N MET A 108 -10.92 17.17 0.34
CA MET A 108 -11.36 17.66 -0.98
C MET A 108 -12.88 17.85 -0.98
N GLN A 109 -13.40 18.65 -1.90
CA GLN A 109 -14.84 18.79 -2.09
C GLN A 109 -15.44 17.50 -2.68
N PRO A 110 -16.70 17.16 -2.40
CA PRO A 110 -17.31 15.92 -2.89
C PRO A 110 -17.33 15.84 -4.42
N GLU A 111 -17.54 16.96 -5.12
CA GLU A 111 -17.52 17.01 -6.59
C GLU A 111 -16.11 16.78 -7.16
N GLU A 112 -15.11 17.37 -6.50
CA GLU A 112 -13.70 17.16 -6.86
C GLU A 112 -13.27 15.73 -6.58
N ALA A 113 -13.74 15.15 -5.48
CA ALA A 113 -13.50 13.76 -5.11
C ALA A 113 -14.06 12.78 -6.14
N GLU A 114 -15.29 13.00 -6.61
CA GLU A 114 -15.88 12.14 -7.64
C GLU A 114 -15.02 12.16 -8.91
N LEU A 115 -14.68 13.34 -9.42
CA LEU A 115 -13.80 13.49 -10.60
C LEU A 115 -12.43 12.84 -10.39
N TRP A 116 -11.85 13.00 -9.20
CA TRP A 116 -10.57 12.41 -8.84
C TRP A 116 -10.63 10.87 -8.84
N ILE A 117 -11.66 10.30 -8.22
CA ILE A 117 -11.89 8.84 -8.18
C ILE A 117 -12.14 8.29 -9.59
N VAL A 118 -12.94 8.97 -10.41
CA VAL A 118 -13.21 8.56 -11.81
C VAL A 118 -11.90 8.49 -12.60
N LYS A 119 -11.07 9.55 -12.52
CA LYS A 119 -9.73 9.56 -13.16
C LYS A 119 -8.86 8.43 -12.64
N LEU A 120 -8.94 8.12 -11.34
CA LEU A 120 -8.19 7.02 -10.75
C LEU A 120 -8.60 5.66 -11.32
N ILE A 121 -9.89 5.39 -11.39
CA ILE A 121 -10.42 4.12 -11.90
C ILE A 121 -10.06 3.94 -13.38
N GLN A 122 -10.18 5.01 -14.18
CA GLN A 122 -9.85 4.97 -15.61
C GLN A 122 -8.36 4.80 -15.87
N ASN A 123 -7.50 5.52 -15.15
CA ASN A 123 -6.06 5.52 -15.41
C ASN A 123 -5.33 4.35 -14.73
N ALA A 124 -5.73 3.96 -13.51
CA ALA A 124 -5.05 2.96 -12.71
C ALA A 124 -5.63 1.53 -12.86
N LYS A 125 -6.64 1.33 -13.73
CA LYS A 125 -7.32 0.05 -13.95
C LYS A 125 -7.80 -0.61 -12.64
N LEU A 126 -8.38 0.18 -11.75
CA LEU A 126 -8.99 -0.34 -10.54
C LEU A 126 -10.28 -1.07 -10.88
N ASP A 127 -10.47 -2.28 -10.34
CA ASP A 127 -11.70 -3.06 -10.50
C ASP A 127 -12.81 -2.49 -9.59
N ALA A 128 -13.33 -1.32 -9.95
CA ALA A 128 -14.33 -0.59 -9.19
C ALA A 128 -15.44 -0.04 -10.09
N ARG A 129 -16.65 0.06 -9.54
CA ARG A 129 -17.82 0.68 -10.19
C ARG A 129 -18.29 1.86 -9.35
N ILE A 130 -18.66 2.95 -10.02
CA ILE A 130 -19.25 4.13 -9.37
C ILE A 130 -20.77 4.09 -9.61
N ASP A 131 -21.53 4.26 -8.54
CA ASP A 131 -22.98 4.48 -8.54
C ASP A 131 -23.21 5.96 -8.20
N SER A 132 -23.30 6.80 -9.24
CA SER A 132 -23.51 8.25 -9.08
C SER A 132 -24.89 8.60 -8.52
N GLU A 133 -25.91 7.73 -8.68
CA GLU A 133 -27.24 7.99 -8.11
C GLU A 133 -27.23 7.87 -6.57
N LYS A 134 -26.41 6.96 -6.04
CA LYS A 134 -26.27 6.74 -4.58
C LYS A 134 -25.02 7.38 -3.99
N CYS A 135 -24.24 8.11 -4.79
CA CYS A 135 -22.93 8.67 -4.42
C CYS A 135 -22.00 7.63 -3.77
N ARG A 136 -21.91 6.43 -4.37
CA ARG A 136 -21.13 5.32 -3.80
C ARG A 136 -20.17 4.69 -4.79
N VAL A 137 -19.01 4.28 -4.28
CA VAL A 137 -18.03 3.48 -5.00
C VAL A 137 -18.13 2.03 -4.51
N VAL A 138 -18.32 1.11 -5.44
CA VAL A 138 -18.40 -0.34 -5.19
C VAL A 138 -17.15 -1.02 -5.76
N MET A 139 -16.33 -1.58 -4.88
CA MET A 139 -15.11 -2.30 -5.23
C MET A 139 -15.45 -3.74 -5.62
N THR A 140 -15.11 -4.14 -6.84
CA THR A 140 -15.32 -5.49 -7.36
C THR A 140 -14.11 -6.35 -7.00
N LYS A 141 -14.06 -6.87 -5.78
CA LYS A 141 -13.08 -7.91 -5.40
C LYS A 141 -13.65 -9.27 -5.75
N ALA A 142 -13.60 -9.65 -7.02
CA ALA A 142 -13.87 -11.03 -7.40
C ALA A 142 -12.75 -11.92 -6.82
N PRO A 143 -13.03 -12.88 -5.92
CA PRO A 143 -12.01 -13.82 -5.51
C PRO A 143 -11.50 -14.57 -6.74
N PRO A 144 -10.17 -14.73 -6.92
CA PRO A 144 -9.63 -15.38 -8.09
C PRO A 144 -10.18 -16.80 -8.18
N ASN A 145 -10.84 -17.11 -9.31
CA ASN A 145 -11.43 -18.42 -9.53
C ASN A 145 -10.37 -19.52 -9.32
N VAL A 146 -10.67 -20.48 -8.46
CA VAL A 146 -9.75 -21.59 -8.12
C VAL A 146 -9.29 -22.33 -9.38
N TYR A 147 -10.17 -22.54 -10.36
CA TYR A 147 -9.83 -23.17 -11.63
C TYR A 147 -8.81 -22.34 -12.42
N GLN A 148 -8.97 -21.01 -12.43
CA GLN A 148 -8.05 -20.11 -13.13
C GLN A 148 -6.67 -20.12 -12.46
N GLN A 149 -6.59 -20.17 -11.13
CA GLN A 149 -5.31 -20.30 -10.41
C GLN A 149 -4.59 -21.61 -10.76
N VAL A 150 -5.31 -22.72 -10.85
CA VAL A 150 -4.74 -24.03 -11.24
C VAL A 150 -4.23 -23.99 -12.68
N ILE A 151 -4.99 -23.38 -13.59
CA ILE A 151 -4.60 -23.20 -14.99
C ILE A 151 -3.32 -22.34 -15.07
N GLU A 152 -3.27 -21.20 -14.39
CA GLU A 152 -2.11 -20.29 -14.40
C GLU A 152 -0.85 -20.95 -13.85
N LYS A 153 -0.97 -21.67 -12.72
CA LYS A 153 0.17 -22.40 -12.14
C LYS A 153 0.64 -23.55 -13.03
N THR A 154 -0.27 -24.25 -13.69
CA THR A 154 0.05 -25.41 -14.52
C THR A 154 0.53 -25.02 -15.93
N LYS A 155 0.17 -23.84 -16.45
CA LYS A 155 0.50 -23.40 -17.83
C LYS A 155 2.00 -23.39 -18.11
N ASN A 156 2.78 -22.78 -17.21
CA ASN A 156 4.24 -22.73 -17.35
C ASN A 156 4.89 -24.10 -17.14
N LEU A 157 4.32 -24.93 -16.25
CA LEU A 157 4.80 -26.29 -16.02
C LEU A 157 4.61 -27.16 -17.26
N ALA A 158 3.43 -27.13 -17.88
CA ALA A 158 3.12 -27.86 -19.09
C ALA A 158 4.05 -27.47 -20.24
N PHE A 159 4.27 -26.16 -20.44
CA PHE A 159 5.21 -25.67 -21.45
C PHE A 159 6.64 -26.17 -21.22
N ARG A 160 7.15 -26.07 -19.98
CA ARG A 160 8.48 -26.56 -19.63
C ARG A 160 8.62 -28.07 -19.81
N SER A 161 7.58 -28.84 -19.49
CA SER A 161 7.56 -30.29 -19.70
C SER A 161 7.68 -30.64 -21.17
N THR A 162 6.91 -30.00 -22.06
CA THR A 162 6.99 -30.22 -23.51
C THR A 162 8.37 -29.83 -24.05
N MET A 163 8.96 -28.74 -23.56
CA MET A 163 10.31 -28.33 -23.95
C MET A 163 11.39 -29.33 -23.54
N LEU A 164 11.29 -29.91 -22.34
CA LEU A 164 12.19 -30.95 -21.86
C LEU A 164 12.09 -32.21 -22.71
N VAL A 165 10.87 -32.66 -23.04
CA VAL A 165 10.65 -33.81 -23.94
C VAL A 165 11.32 -33.57 -25.30
N SER A 166 11.11 -32.40 -25.90
CA SER A 166 11.76 -32.06 -27.19
C SER A 166 13.29 -32.02 -27.11
N ASN A 167 13.86 -31.63 -25.97
CA ASN A 167 15.30 -31.64 -25.78
C ASN A 167 15.87 -33.06 -25.61
N LEU A 168 15.14 -33.95 -24.92
CA LEU A 168 15.52 -35.36 -24.80
C LEU A 168 15.51 -36.05 -26.17
N GLU A 169 14.47 -35.85 -26.98
CA GLU A 169 14.39 -36.39 -28.35
C GLU A 169 15.54 -35.92 -29.26
N LYS A 170 16.03 -34.68 -29.05
CA LYS A 170 17.20 -34.15 -29.78
C LYS A 170 18.52 -34.71 -29.26
N GLY A 171 18.61 -35.04 -27.97
CA GLY A 171 19.75 -35.72 -27.36
C GLY A 171 19.88 -37.15 -27.88
N GLU A 172 18.78 -37.92 -27.88
CA GLU A 172 18.75 -39.30 -28.37
C GLU A 172 19.13 -39.40 -29.86
N LYS A 173 18.75 -38.41 -30.68
CA LYS A 173 19.19 -38.33 -32.08
C LYS A 173 20.67 -37.99 -32.27
N LYS A 174 21.32 -37.39 -31.28
CA LYS A 174 22.77 -37.11 -31.32
C LYS A 174 23.61 -38.30 -30.87
N ASP A 175 23.10 -39.12 -29.94
CA ASP A 175 23.80 -40.31 -29.45
C ASP A 175 23.61 -41.55 -30.35
N GLY A 176 22.64 -41.50 -31.28
CA GLY A 176 22.32 -42.57 -32.24
C GLY A 176 22.99 -42.47 -33.62
N ASN A 177 23.98 -41.59 -33.81
CA ASN A 177 24.80 -41.48 -35.04
C ASN A 177 26.28 -41.42 -34.67
#